data_AF-A0A938SAN2-F1
#
_entry.id   AF-A0A938SAN2-F1
#
_cell.length_a   1.000
_cell.length_b   1.000
_cell.length_c   1.000
_cell.angle_alpha   90.00
_cell.angle_beta   90.00
_cell.angle_gamma   90.00
#
_symmetry.space_group_name_H-M   'P 1'
#
loop_
_entity.id
_entity.type
_entity.pdbx_description
1 polymer ?
#
loop_
_entity_poly.entity_id
_entity_poly.type
_entity_poly.pdbx_seq_one_letter_code
_entity_poly.pdbx_strand_id
1 'polypeptide(L)'
;MTPLQDCLGTLGLLLVMALGATVAQPAVISHVTDPTKPGKVFNVVGADADERNPQVRVARVKDGRPGNPPDKPATPALDDFQSAEVLKHEPQVLTCAMPPMRLGVFAVQMRGASATDDWSNTILINRPRADWLSTDRAEPGQAVRVLGRNLVGLDLYSERDAAGLPVSYGGYVPGKTQVALRRGATVVQVAVEKMSGYDVHFRLPKDLPTGEYEAFVHNGYGGPAGWSNALKLTVRAAQVWPTKQFNVREFGAVGDGKADDAPAIQAALDAASANGGGIVLLPPGSYLINKTLTVAPRTVVRGNSRERTWIWLPNGVHYGTREAGLAVEVGIQGNGDFTLEDLTLHGVYVKNLVQAPVDFGARSSGDVKSPRADNVTIRRCQLLVEPTLRHPYRKGDPFLEQERLDRDSNWCYRFCVALRGDYHTVEDCIVRGGGSCFYLEAGRYCAIRRNELLHGTGVVFIIWPLAHAPRGHYPAAPMPEKLIIEDNSSRPVSNVHSSTFWS
;
A
#
# COMPACT_ATOMS: atom_id res chain seq x y z
N MET A 1 60.64 29.70 -27.19
CA MET A 1 61.80 29.77 -26.25
C MET A 1 62.51 31.05 -26.62
N THR A 2 62.46 32.14 -25.88
CA THR A 2 62.68 32.36 -24.43
C THR A 2 61.91 33.62 -23.95
N PRO A 3 61.75 33.84 -22.62
CA PRO A 3 60.47 34.27 -22.05
C PRO A 3 60.51 35.51 -21.13
N LEU A 4 59.31 35.86 -20.62
CA LEU A 4 58.97 36.39 -19.27
C LEU A 4 59.51 37.79 -18.88
N GLN A 5 58.60 38.75 -18.64
CA GLN A 5 58.24 39.31 -17.32
C GLN A 5 57.55 40.70 -17.39
N ASP A 6 56.65 40.89 -16.42
CA ASP A 6 56.22 42.16 -15.79
C ASP A 6 55.32 43.13 -16.55
N CYS A 7 54.07 43.22 -16.08
CA CYS A 7 53.35 44.49 -15.88
C CYS A 7 52.23 44.30 -14.85
N LEU A 8 52.55 44.49 -13.57
CA LEU A 8 51.61 44.86 -12.51
C LEU A 8 51.72 46.37 -12.33
N GLY A 9 50.62 47.10 -12.48
CA GLY A 9 50.61 48.55 -12.32
C GLY A 9 49.23 49.19 -12.48
N THR A 10 48.41 49.06 -11.42
CA THR A 10 47.45 50.06 -10.91
C THR A 10 46.61 50.88 -11.91
N LEU A 11 45.30 50.57 -11.96
CA LEU A 11 44.25 51.54 -12.23
C LEU A 11 43.06 51.24 -11.30
N GLY A 12 42.68 52.26 -10.52
CA GLY A 12 41.76 52.18 -9.39
C GLY A 12 40.35 51.76 -9.78
N LEU A 13 39.83 50.79 -9.03
CA LEU A 13 38.43 50.37 -9.09
C LEU A 13 37.59 51.37 -8.28
N LEU A 14 36.73 52.13 -8.96
CA LEU A 14 35.64 52.87 -8.34
C LEU A 14 34.69 51.84 -7.68
N LEU A 15 34.75 51.73 -6.36
CA LEU A 15 33.81 50.94 -5.57
C LEU A 15 32.48 51.72 -5.49
N VAL A 16 31.56 51.46 -6.42
CA VAL A 16 30.15 51.82 -6.25
C VAL A 16 29.60 50.92 -5.16
N MET A 17 29.52 51.43 -3.92
CA MET A 17 28.67 50.83 -2.90
C MET A 17 27.22 50.98 -3.34
N ALA A 18 26.76 50.03 -4.15
CA ALA A 18 25.34 49.75 -4.24
C ALA A 18 24.91 49.26 -2.86
N LEU A 19 24.33 50.17 -2.07
CA LEU A 19 23.35 49.82 -1.05
C LEU A 19 22.21 49.10 -1.80
N GLY A 20 22.42 47.81 -2.05
CA GLY A 20 21.34 46.92 -2.43
C GLY A 20 20.41 46.93 -1.23
N ALA A 21 19.30 47.67 -1.34
CA ALA A 21 18.13 47.33 -0.57
C ALA A 21 17.80 45.88 -0.95
N THR A 22 18.26 44.94 -0.14
CA THR A 22 17.73 43.58 -0.18
C THR A 22 16.24 43.74 0.05
N VAL A 23 15.46 43.59 -1.02
CA VAL A 23 14.01 43.46 -0.89
C VAL A 23 13.84 42.23 -0.01
N ALA A 24 13.47 42.45 1.25
CA ALA A 24 13.24 41.37 2.20
C ALA A 24 12.22 40.42 1.56
N GLN A 25 12.60 39.16 1.41
CA GLN A 25 11.69 38.14 0.91
C GLN A 25 10.57 37.94 1.93
N PRO A 26 9.30 37.87 1.51
CA PRO A 26 8.20 37.65 2.45
C PRO A 26 8.35 36.28 3.10
N ALA A 27 8.06 36.20 4.39
CA ALA A 27 8.07 34.94 5.13
C ALA A 27 7.24 33.86 4.41
N VAL A 28 7.76 32.63 4.33
CA VAL A 28 7.03 31.50 3.74
C VAL A 28 6.99 30.34 4.71
N ILE A 29 5.79 29.91 5.08
CA ILE A 29 5.57 28.66 5.80
C ILE A 29 5.51 27.52 4.79
N SER A 30 6.40 26.55 4.94
CA SER A 30 6.41 25.31 4.15
C SER A 30 5.63 24.19 4.83
N HIS A 31 5.63 24.13 6.16
CA HIS A 31 4.94 23.10 6.91
C HIS A 31 4.54 23.58 8.31
N VAL A 32 3.44 23.05 8.82
CA VAL A 32 3.03 23.22 10.22
C VAL A 32 2.64 21.84 10.75
N THR A 33 3.07 21.51 11.97
CA THR A 33 2.70 20.24 12.59
C THR A 33 1.18 20.10 12.69
N ASP A 34 0.67 18.99 12.17
CA ASP A 34 -0.74 18.62 12.23
C ASP A 34 -0.90 17.10 12.47
N PRO A 35 -1.97 16.66 13.17
CA PRO A 35 -2.95 17.47 13.90
C PRO A 35 -2.40 18.15 15.17
N THR A 36 -2.99 19.30 15.54
CA THR A 36 -2.65 20.04 16.78
C THR A 36 -3.93 20.40 17.57
N LYS A 37 -3.95 20.07 18.87
CA LYS A 37 -5.03 20.49 19.80
C LYS A 37 -4.67 21.83 20.47
N PRO A 38 -5.66 22.67 20.82
CA PRO A 38 -5.46 23.83 21.70
C PRO A 38 -4.71 23.47 22.98
N GLY A 39 -3.80 24.35 23.42
CA GLY A 39 -2.96 24.12 24.60
C GLY A 39 -1.83 23.11 24.43
N LYS A 40 -1.63 22.56 23.22
CA LYS A 40 -0.47 21.72 22.88
C LYS A 40 0.58 22.53 22.12
N VAL A 41 1.76 21.93 21.93
CA VAL A 41 2.85 22.51 21.17
C VAL A 41 2.75 22.11 19.70
N PHE A 42 3.09 23.02 18.79
CA PHE A 42 3.19 22.75 17.36
C PHE A 42 4.41 23.44 16.76
N ASN A 43 4.96 22.89 15.67
CA ASN A 43 6.07 23.52 14.96
C ASN A 43 5.57 24.21 13.70
N VAL A 44 6.10 25.40 13.44
CA VAL A 44 5.99 26.12 12.18
C VAL A 44 7.36 26.05 11.51
N VAL A 45 7.40 25.47 10.32
CA VAL A 45 8.61 25.33 9.51
C VAL A 45 8.49 26.25 8.31
N GLY A 46 9.52 27.06 8.07
CA GLY A 46 9.50 28.06 7.02
C GLY A 46 10.84 28.76 6.83
N ALA A 47 10.83 29.75 5.94
CA ALA A 47 11.95 30.61 5.65
C ALA A 47 11.58 32.08 5.88
N ASP A 48 12.60 32.91 6.09
CA ASP A 48 12.48 34.38 6.15
C ASP A 48 11.56 34.91 7.27
N ALA A 49 11.45 34.16 8.38
CA ALA A 49 10.80 34.64 9.60
C ALA A 49 11.61 35.81 10.22
N ASP A 50 10.94 36.70 10.95
CA ASP A 50 11.63 37.74 11.73
C ASP A 50 12.52 37.10 12.81
N GLU A 51 13.84 37.07 12.57
CA GLU A 51 14.80 36.47 13.50
C GLU A 51 14.93 37.24 14.82
N ARG A 52 14.64 38.54 14.83
CA ARG A 52 14.78 39.40 16.02
C ARG A 52 13.56 39.32 16.92
N ASN A 53 12.38 39.19 16.33
CA ASN A 53 11.11 39.13 17.04
C ASN A 53 10.14 38.16 16.36
N PRO A 54 10.39 36.84 16.45
CA PRO A 54 9.56 35.85 15.77
C PRO A 54 8.15 35.89 16.33
N GLN A 55 7.16 36.03 15.45
CA GLN A 55 5.75 36.04 15.81
C GLN A 55 4.99 35.03 14.97
N VAL A 56 4.15 34.25 15.64
CA VAL A 56 3.20 33.35 15.01
C VAL A 56 1.81 33.75 15.47
N ARG A 57 0.86 33.76 14.55
CA ARG A 57 -0.55 33.99 14.85
C ARG A 57 -1.42 32.88 14.32
N VAL A 58 -2.48 32.59 15.06
CA VAL A 58 -3.41 31.52 14.76
C VAL A 58 -4.82 32.07 14.81
N ALA A 59 -5.59 31.85 13.75
CA ALA A 59 -7.03 32.12 13.72
C ALA A 59 -7.78 30.80 13.54
N ARG A 60 -8.93 30.67 14.18
CA ARG A 60 -9.84 29.55 13.91
C ARG A 60 -10.61 29.83 12.63
N VAL A 61 -10.75 28.82 11.76
CA VAL A 61 -11.69 28.91 10.64
C VAL A 61 -13.10 28.70 11.19
N LYS A 62 -14.01 29.63 10.90
CA LYS A 62 -15.41 29.56 11.32
C LYS A 62 -16.04 28.28 10.81
N ASP A 63 -16.77 27.62 11.70
CA ASP A 63 -17.61 26.50 11.28
C ASP A 63 -18.81 27.04 10.48
N GLY A 64 -19.39 26.17 9.66
CA GLY A 64 -20.58 26.49 8.88
C GLY A 64 -21.05 25.24 8.14
N ARG A 65 -22.15 25.36 7.39
CA ARG A 65 -22.58 24.29 6.49
C ARG A 65 -21.46 24.05 5.46
N PRO A 66 -20.92 22.83 5.32
CA PRO A 66 -19.85 22.55 4.35
C PRO A 66 -20.25 22.82 2.90
N GLY A 67 -21.54 22.67 2.57
CA GLY A 67 -22.01 22.75 1.19
C GLY A 67 -21.40 21.65 0.31
N ASN A 68 -21.38 21.87 -1.00
CA ASN A 68 -20.63 21.00 -1.92
C ASN A 68 -19.14 21.39 -1.94
N PRO A 69 -18.22 20.45 -2.22
CA PRO A 69 -16.82 20.76 -2.42
C PRO A 69 -16.63 21.84 -3.50
N PRO A 70 -15.88 22.92 -3.21
CA PRO A 70 -15.72 24.02 -4.16
C PRO A 70 -14.75 23.64 -5.30
N ASP A 71 -14.86 24.28 -6.47
CA ASP A 71 -13.98 24.02 -7.62
C ASP A 71 -12.52 24.40 -7.34
N LYS A 72 -12.33 25.43 -6.51
CA LYS A 72 -11.05 25.86 -5.97
C LYS A 72 -11.15 25.91 -4.45
N PRO A 73 -10.05 25.71 -3.70
CA PRO A 73 -10.07 25.88 -2.25
C PRO A 73 -10.75 27.20 -1.86
N ALA A 74 -11.81 27.12 -1.05
CA ALA A 74 -12.54 28.30 -0.63
C ALA A 74 -11.67 29.17 0.28
N THR A 75 -11.78 30.48 0.14
CA THR A 75 -11.19 31.42 1.09
C THR A 75 -11.77 31.17 2.48
N PRO A 76 -10.95 30.87 3.50
CA PRO A 76 -11.46 30.55 4.82
C PRO A 76 -12.05 31.80 5.49
N ALA A 77 -13.24 31.67 6.05
CA ALA A 77 -13.80 32.69 6.94
C ALA A 77 -13.14 32.53 8.32
N LEU A 78 -12.33 33.50 8.72
CA LEU A 78 -11.54 33.42 9.96
C LEU A 78 -12.24 34.15 11.12
N ASP A 79 -12.04 33.63 12.33
CA ASP A 79 -12.13 34.43 13.56
C ASP A 79 -10.90 35.35 13.66
N ASP A 80 -10.87 36.23 14.67
CA ASP A 80 -9.72 37.10 14.89
C ASP A 80 -8.46 36.27 15.21
N PHE A 81 -7.33 36.71 14.65
CA PHE A 81 -6.05 36.09 14.94
C PHE A 81 -5.63 36.31 16.40
N GLN A 82 -5.18 35.23 17.03
CA GLN A 82 -4.57 35.25 18.36
C GLN A 82 -3.06 35.00 18.22
N SER A 83 -2.25 35.65 19.05
CA SER A 83 -0.82 35.38 19.11
C SER A 83 -0.56 33.99 19.68
N ALA A 84 0.28 33.21 19.00
CA ALA A 84 0.84 31.98 19.53
C ALA A 84 2.21 32.28 20.14
N GLU A 85 2.41 31.88 21.40
CA GLU A 85 3.69 32.06 22.09
C GLU A 85 4.77 31.24 21.41
N VAL A 86 5.88 31.87 21.03
CA VAL A 86 7.06 31.18 20.47
C VAL A 86 7.92 30.71 21.64
N LEU A 87 7.95 29.39 21.86
CA LEU A 87 8.67 28.74 22.96
C LEU A 87 10.15 28.49 22.60
N LYS A 88 10.42 28.23 21.31
CA LYS A 88 11.78 27.99 20.80
C LYS A 88 11.90 28.48 19.36
N HIS A 89 13.05 29.04 19.02
CA HIS A 89 13.39 29.54 17.69
C HIS A 89 14.70 28.90 17.22
N GLU A 90 14.65 28.22 16.08
CA GLU A 90 15.79 27.73 15.30
C GLU A 90 15.71 28.29 13.87
N PRO A 91 16.80 28.32 13.08
CA PRO A 91 16.92 29.04 11.80
C PRO A 91 15.83 28.78 10.73
N GLN A 92 14.96 27.79 10.90
CA GLN A 92 13.80 27.52 10.02
C GLN A 92 12.60 26.95 10.77
N VAL A 93 12.65 26.86 12.09
CA VAL A 93 11.66 26.15 12.91
C VAL A 93 11.32 26.99 14.13
N LEU A 94 10.05 27.37 14.22
CA LEU A 94 9.46 27.99 15.40
C LEU A 94 8.61 26.95 16.11
N THR A 95 8.94 26.64 17.36
CA THR A 95 8.11 25.82 18.23
C THR A 95 7.19 26.74 19.03
N CYS A 96 5.89 26.56 18.88
CA CYS A 96 4.88 27.47 19.41
C CYS A 96 3.88 26.75 20.32
N ALA A 97 3.35 27.46 21.31
CA ALA A 97 2.19 27.02 22.07
C ALA A 97 0.90 27.37 21.30
N MET A 98 0.03 26.37 21.10
CA MET A 98 -1.27 26.58 20.49
C MET A 98 -2.18 27.38 21.45
N PRO A 99 -2.71 28.55 21.03
CA PRO A 99 -3.50 29.39 21.94
C PRO A 99 -4.76 28.68 22.46
N PRO A 100 -5.28 29.10 23.64
CA PRO A 100 -6.48 28.51 24.23
C PRO A 100 -7.73 28.93 23.44
N MET A 101 -8.05 28.19 22.39
CA MET A 101 -9.21 28.41 21.52
C MET A 101 -10.03 27.14 21.33
N ARG A 102 -11.24 27.26 20.76
CA ARG A 102 -12.09 26.10 20.46
C ARG A 102 -11.46 25.25 19.35
N LEU A 103 -11.49 23.92 19.49
CA LEU A 103 -11.01 22.99 18.47
C LEU A 103 -11.67 23.25 17.10
N GLY A 104 -10.90 23.11 16.02
CA GLY A 104 -11.38 23.19 14.65
C GLY A 104 -10.24 23.11 13.64
N VAL A 105 -10.52 23.61 12.43
CA VAL A 105 -9.48 23.95 11.44
C VAL A 105 -8.89 25.31 11.82
N PHE A 106 -7.56 25.43 11.75
CA PHE A 106 -6.86 26.65 12.13
C PHE A 106 -6.03 27.18 10.97
N ALA A 107 -6.04 28.50 10.79
CA ALA A 107 -5.17 29.24 9.92
C ALA A 107 -3.94 29.71 10.71
N VAL A 108 -2.75 29.38 10.22
CA VAL A 108 -1.47 29.75 10.84
C VAL A 108 -0.70 30.66 9.90
N GLN A 109 -0.14 31.73 10.46
CA GLN A 109 0.79 32.62 9.78
C GLN A 109 1.96 32.94 10.70
N MET A 110 3.11 33.22 10.09
CA MET A 110 4.29 33.72 10.78
C MET A 110 4.68 35.08 10.21
N ARG A 111 5.32 35.89 11.03
CA ARG A 111 5.74 37.24 10.66
C ARG A 111 7.08 37.21 9.93
N GLY A 112 7.16 37.96 8.83
CA GLY A 112 8.40 38.21 8.10
C GLY A 112 9.18 39.39 8.67
N ALA A 113 10.43 39.55 8.22
CA ALA A 113 11.34 40.57 8.73
C ALA A 113 10.99 42.01 8.27
N SER A 114 10.02 42.21 7.38
CA SER A 114 9.73 43.50 6.73
C SER A 114 8.46 44.18 7.28
N ALA A 115 8.57 45.28 8.02
CA ALA A 115 7.42 46.09 8.47
C ALA A 115 6.34 45.35 9.32
N THR A 116 5.25 46.06 9.66
CA THR A 116 4.22 45.60 10.62
C THR A 116 3.14 44.69 10.04
N ASP A 117 3.00 44.62 8.72
CA ASP A 117 1.95 43.88 8.00
C ASP A 117 2.47 42.77 7.06
N ASP A 118 3.76 42.40 7.16
CA ASP A 118 4.34 41.29 6.41
C ASP A 118 4.10 39.95 7.11
N TRP A 119 2.99 39.31 6.72
CA TRP A 119 2.63 37.98 7.19
C TRP A 119 2.77 36.98 6.06
N SER A 120 3.22 35.77 6.40
CA SER A 120 3.39 34.67 5.47
C SER A 120 2.09 34.25 4.76
N ASN A 121 2.24 33.34 3.80
CA ASN A 121 1.14 32.50 3.34
C ASN A 121 0.40 31.86 4.54
N THR A 122 -0.92 31.71 4.40
CA THR A 122 -1.75 31.03 5.40
C THR A 122 -1.71 29.53 5.18
N ILE A 123 -1.32 28.77 6.20
CA ILE A 123 -1.44 27.31 6.22
C ILE A 123 -2.64 26.91 7.07
N LEU A 124 -3.51 26.04 6.51
CA LEU A 124 -4.61 25.44 7.25
C LEU A 124 -4.18 24.11 7.87
N ILE A 125 -4.18 24.02 9.20
CA ILE A 125 -3.95 22.78 9.95
C ILE A 125 -5.26 22.17 10.45
N ASN A 126 -5.24 20.88 10.76
CA ASN A 126 -6.40 20.05 11.13
C ASN A 126 -7.49 19.96 10.06
N ARG A 127 -7.27 20.53 8.88
CA ARG A 127 -8.11 20.28 7.70
C ARG A 127 -7.88 18.83 7.25
N PRO A 128 -8.93 18.08 6.86
CA PRO A 128 -8.78 16.76 6.28
C PRO A 128 -7.76 16.76 5.14
N ARG A 129 -6.78 15.86 5.23
CA ARG A 129 -5.81 15.60 4.16
C ARG A 129 -6.08 14.20 3.65
N ALA A 130 -6.62 14.11 2.43
CA ALA A 130 -6.90 12.85 1.79
C ALA A 130 -5.66 12.46 0.98
N ASP A 131 -4.90 11.45 1.44
CA ASP A 131 -3.61 11.12 0.83
C ASP A 131 -3.79 10.17 -0.36
N TRP A 132 -4.63 9.13 -0.21
CA TRP A 132 -4.93 8.19 -1.29
C TRP A 132 -6.22 7.40 -1.04
N LEU A 133 -6.72 6.73 -2.08
CA LEU A 133 -7.86 5.81 -2.01
C LEU A 133 -7.37 4.37 -2.04
N SER A 134 -8.05 3.46 -1.34
CA SER A 134 -7.78 2.01 -1.41
C SER A 134 -7.83 1.45 -2.84
N THR A 135 -8.51 2.14 -3.75
CA THR A 135 -8.51 1.90 -5.19
C THR A 135 -8.76 3.23 -5.91
N ASP A 136 -8.13 3.45 -7.06
CA ASP A 136 -8.49 4.55 -7.97
C ASP A 136 -9.56 4.14 -9.01
N ARG A 137 -9.98 2.88 -9.01
CA ARG A 137 -11.05 2.36 -9.87
C ARG A 137 -12.03 1.51 -9.06
N ALA A 138 -13.32 1.78 -9.19
CA ALA A 138 -14.35 1.09 -8.43
C ALA A 138 -15.65 0.93 -9.22
N GLU A 139 -16.46 -0.02 -8.79
CA GLU A 139 -17.77 -0.34 -9.37
C GLU A 139 -18.89 0.27 -8.51
N PRO A 140 -20.05 0.65 -9.09
CA PRO A 140 -21.20 1.07 -8.29
C PRO A 140 -21.56 0.04 -7.21
N GLY A 141 -21.82 0.49 -5.98
CA GLY A 141 -22.05 -0.39 -4.83
C GLY A 141 -20.80 -0.91 -4.13
N GLN A 142 -19.60 -0.71 -4.70
CA GLN A 142 -18.34 -1.13 -4.08
C GLN A 142 -17.97 -0.23 -2.89
N ALA A 143 -17.39 -0.84 -1.85
CA ALA A 143 -16.79 -0.10 -0.74
C ALA A 143 -15.42 0.45 -1.15
N VAL A 144 -15.18 1.71 -0.84
CA VAL A 144 -13.93 2.43 -1.07
C VAL A 144 -13.50 3.05 0.25
N ARG A 145 -12.18 3.15 0.46
CA ARG A 145 -11.59 3.75 1.65
C ARG A 145 -10.71 4.92 1.25
N VAL A 146 -10.92 6.09 1.85
CA VAL A 146 -9.93 7.17 1.87
C VAL A 146 -8.95 6.89 2.98
N LEU A 147 -7.66 6.99 2.71
CA LEU A 147 -6.58 7.00 3.70
C LEU A 147 -5.95 8.38 3.74
N GLY A 148 -5.63 8.87 4.93
CA GLY A 148 -5.17 10.23 5.12
C GLY A 148 -4.98 10.62 6.58
N ARG A 149 -5.13 11.90 6.86
CA ARG A 149 -5.03 12.47 8.21
C ARG A 149 -6.11 13.51 8.46
N ASN A 150 -6.43 13.73 9.73
CA ASN A 150 -7.47 14.67 10.18
C ASN A 150 -8.87 14.35 9.60
N LEU A 151 -9.15 13.08 9.32
CA LEU A 151 -10.40 12.70 8.63
C LEU A 151 -11.63 12.71 9.55
N VAL A 152 -11.42 12.83 10.86
CA VAL A 152 -12.46 13.10 11.86
C VAL A 152 -11.99 14.21 12.82
N GLY A 153 -12.90 14.73 13.64
CA GLY A 153 -12.59 15.70 14.68
C GLY A 153 -11.69 15.14 15.78
N LEU A 154 -10.64 15.88 16.15
CA LEU A 154 -9.69 15.47 17.21
C LEU A 154 -10.30 15.40 18.61
N ASP A 155 -11.47 16.01 18.81
CA ASP A 155 -12.26 15.95 20.04
C ASP A 155 -12.84 14.56 20.29
N LEU A 156 -12.93 13.72 19.26
CA LEU A 156 -13.49 12.36 19.36
C LEU A 156 -12.49 11.36 19.93
N TYR A 157 -11.20 11.73 20.05
CA TYR A 157 -10.16 10.87 20.58
C TYR A 157 -9.67 11.32 21.95
N SER A 158 -9.90 10.46 22.94
CA SER A 158 -9.26 10.54 24.25
C SER A 158 -7.75 10.35 24.09
N GLU A 159 -6.95 11.15 24.81
CA GLU A 159 -5.48 11.00 24.81
C GLU A 159 -5.04 9.74 25.56
N ARG A 160 -5.89 9.24 26.46
CA ARG A 160 -5.65 8.05 27.27
C ARG A 160 -6.88 7.15 27.30
N ASP A 161 -6.65 5.84 27.35
CA ASP A 161 -7.71 4.85 27.51
C ASP A 161 -8.15 4.76 28.98
N ALA A 162 -9.08 3.83 29.26
CA ALA A 162 -9.55 3.57 30.62
C ALA A 162 -8.45 3.10 31.59
N ALA A 163 -7.32 2.58 31.07
CA ALA A 163 -6.15 2.18 31.85
C ALA A 163 -5.10 3.30 31.98
N GLY A 164 -5.37 4.49 31.44
CA GLY A 164 -4.45 5.62 31.44
C GLY A 164 -3.32 5.50 30.41
N LEU A 165 -3.33 4.49 29.54
CA LEU A 165 -2.33 4.32 28.50
C LEU A 165 -2.63 5.24 27.30
N PRO A 166 -1.62 5.77 26.60
CA PRO A 166 -1.84 6.57 25.40
C PRO A 166 -2.66 5.80 24.37
N VAL A 167 -3.72 6.43 23.85
CA VAL A 167 -4.52 5.84 22.78
C VAL A 167 -3.87 6.18 21.45
N SER A 168 -3.55 5.14 20.67
CA SER A 168 -3.28 5.35 19.25
C SER A 168 -4.59 5.74 18.56
N TYR A 169 -4.62 6.89 17.87
CA TYR A 169 -5.80 7.52 17.24
C TYR A 169 -6.56 6.64 16.20
N GLY A 170 -6.23 5.36 16.07
CA GLY A 170 -6.66 4.45 15.00
C GLY A 170 -7.93 3.65 15.25
N GLY A 171 -8.68 3.92 16.32
CA GLY A 171 -10.01 3.32 16.50
C GLY A 171 -11.06 3.97 15.59
N TYR A 172 -12.04 3.18 15.14
CA TYR A 172 -13.23 3.75 14.49
C TYR A 172 -14.10 4.45 15.53
N VAL A 173 -14.57 5.65 15.20
CA VAL A 173 -15.39 6.50 16.09
C VAL A 173 -16.64 7.01 15.35
N PRO A 174 -17.76 7.24 16.06
CA PRO A 174 -18.85 8.02 15.49
C PRO A 174 -18.38 9.47 15.28
N GLY A 175 -18.76 10.08 14.16
CA GLY A 175 -18.31 11.41 13.80
C GLY A 175 -19.21 12.07 12.77
N LYS A 176 -18.86 13.31 12.39
CA LYS A 176 -19.62 14.13 11.43
C LYS A 176 -18.98 14.14 10.04
N THR A 177 -18.10 13.17 9.77
CA THR A 177 -17.35 13.12 8.53
C THR A 177 -18.28 12.92 7.34
N GLN A 178 -18.06 13.69 6.30
CA GLN A 178 -18.80 13.64 5.04
C GLN A 178 -17.86 13.26 3.91
N VAL A 179 -18.36 12.46 2.98
CA VAL A 179 -17.68 12.13 1.72
C VAL A 179 -18.55 12.59 0.57
N ALA A 180 -17.93 13.32 -0.36
CA ALA A 180 -18.60 13.80 -1.56
C ALA A 180 -17.84 13.33 -2.80
N LEU A 181 -18.58 12.89 -3.82
CA LEU A 181 -18.07 12.56 -5.15
C LEU A 181 -18.53 13.63 -6.13
N ARG A 182 -17.59 14.27 -6.83
CA ARG A 182 -17.89 15.27 -7.86
C ARG A 182 -17.58 14.74 -9.24
N ARG A 183 -18.50 14.94 -10.19
CA ARG A 183 -18.30 14.72 -11.63
C ARG A 183 -18.87 15.92 -12.39
N GLY A 184 -17.98 16.78 -12.90
CA GLY A 184 -18.36 18.07 -13.45
C GLY A 184 -19.13 18.89 -12.41
N ALA A 185 -20.31 19.41 -12.77
CA ALA A 185 -21.17 20.16 -11.87
C ALA A 185 -21.99 19.28 -10.90
N THR A 186 -22.01 17.95 -11.10
CA THR A 186 -22.80 17.04 -10.26
C THR A 186 -21.98 16.64 -9.03
N VAL A 187 -22.57 16.79 -7.85
CA VAL A 187 -22.00 16.31 -6.58
C VAL A 187 -22.96 15.32 -5.95
N VAL A 188 -22.43 14.16 -5.57
CA VAL A 188 -23.14 13.10 -4.87
C VAL A 188 -22.55 12.95 -3.48
N GLN A 189 -23.36 13.18 -2.46
CA GLN A 189 -22.97 12.89 -1.08
C GLN A 189 -23.07 11.38 -0.84
N VAL A 190 -22.07 10.82 -0.18
CA VAL A 190 -21.97 9.37 0.02
C VAL A 190 -21.96 9.04 1.50
N ALA A 191 -22.70 7.99 1.85
CA ALA A 191 -22.76 7.51 3.21
C ALA A 191 -21.40 6.96 3.65
N VAL A 192 -20.93 7.44 4.80
CA VAL A 192 -19.76 6.92 5.50
C VAL A 192 -20.20 5.69 6.30
N GLU A 193 -19.53 4.56 6.08
CA GLU A 193 -19.80 3.31 6.80
C GLU A 193 -19.08 3.29 8.16
N LYS A 194 -17.82 3.76 8.19
CA LYS A 194 -17.00 3.89 9.39
C LYS A 194 -15.85 4.85 9.14
N MET A 195 -15.35 5.48 10.20
CA MET A 195 -14.34 6.54 10.10
C MET A 195 -13.40 6.54 11.30
N SER A 196 -12.14 6.93 11.05
CA SER A 196 -11.13 7.20 12.04
C SER A 196 -10.35 8.48 11.70
N GLY A 197 -9.38 8.86 12.53
CA GLY A 197 -8.44 9.94 12.22
C GLY A 197 -7.62 9.72 10.94
N TYR A 198 -7.49 8.47 10.51
CA TYR A 198 -6.60 8.08 9.41
C TYR A 198 -7.30 7.45 8.21
N ASP A 199 -8.52 6.97 8.37
CA ASP A 199 -9.26 6.38 7.25
C ASP A 199 -10.78 6.57 7.33
N VAL A 200 -11.42 6.63 6.16
CA VAL A 200 -12.87 6.76 6.02
C VAL A 200 -13.36 5.76 4.99
N HIS A 201 -14.25 4.87 5.41
CA HIS A 201 -14.88 3.88 4.55
C HIS A 201 -16.22 4.42 4.09
N PHE A 202 -16.49 4.32 2.80
CA PHE A 202 -17.75 4.73 2.20
C PHE A 202 -18.11 3.78 1.08
N ARG A 203 -19.40 3.67 0.76
CA ARG A 203 -19.87 2.80 -0.31
C ARG A 203 -20.44 3.62 -1.44
N LEU A 204 -19.96 3.38 -2.65
CA LEU A 204 -20.50 4.03 -3.83
C LEU A 204 -22.00 3.69 -3.97
N PRO A 205 -22.87 4.68 -4.29
CA PRO A 205 -24.26 4.38 -4.63
C PRO A 205 -24.36 3.35 -5.75
N LYS A 206 -25.33 2.44 -5.67
CA LYS A 206 -25.49 1.34 -6.65
C LYS A 206 -25.89 1.83 -8.04
N ASP A 207 -26.54 2.99 -8.09
CA ASP A 207 -27.00 3.70 -9.28
C ASP A 207 -26.02 4.78 -9.73
N LEU A 208 -24.83 4.89 -9.10
CA LEU A 208 -23.83 5.88 -9.46
C LEU A 208 -23.38 5.67 -10.92
N PRO A 209 -23.56 6.64 -11.82
CA PRO A 209 -23.19 6.47 -13.21
C PRO A 209 -21.67 6.33 -13.37
N THR A 210 -21.22 5.58 -14.37
CA THR A 210 -19.79 5.46 -14.70
C THR A 210 -19.18 6.80 -15.11
N GLY A 211 -17.88 6.98 -14.87
CA GLY A 211 -17.11 8.15 -15.27
C GLY A 211 -15.99 8.48 -14.30
N GLU A 212 -15.30 9.59 -14.57
CA GLU A 212 -14.26 10.12 -13.69
C GLU A 212 -14.86 10.99 -12.59
N TYR A 213 -14.52 10.70 -11.35
CA TYR A 213 -14.95 11.43 -10.16
C TYR A 213 -13.75 11.96 -9.38
N GLU A 214 -14.02 13.02 -8.63
CA GLU A 214 -13.17 13.51 -7.55
C GLU A 214 -13.84 13.21 -6.22
N ALA A 215 -13.14 12.50 -5.34
CA ALA A 215 -13.56 12.22 -3.97
C ALA A 215 -12.98 13.25 -3.00
N PHE A 216 -13.83 13.75 -2.11
CA PHE A 216 -13.50 14.72 -1.07
C PHE A 216 -13.96 14.24 0.29
N VAL A 217 -13.23 14.62 1.34
CA VAL A 217 -13.59 14.36 2.73
C VAL A 217 -13.71 15.68 3.49
N HIS A 218 -14.70 15.77 4.37
CA HIS A 218 -14.87 16.87 5.33
C HIS A 218 -15.04 16.28 6.73
N ASN A 219 -14.29 16.77 7.74
CA ASN A 219 -14.34 16.21 9.10
C ASN A 219 -15.35 16.89 10.04
N GLY A 220 -16.14 17.85 9.53
CA GLY A 220 -17.14 18.61 10.26
C GLY A 220 -16.71 20.03 10.67
N TYR A 221 -15.47 20.45 10.41
CA TYR A 221 -14.95 21.77 10.78
C TYR A 221 -14.60 22.66 9.58
N GLY A 222 -14.60 23.99 9.76
CA GLY A 222 -14.07 24.94 8.78
C GLY A 222 -14.98 25.28 7.59
N GLY A 223 -16.27 24.91 7.64
CA GLY A 223 -17.27 25.27 6.62
C GLY A 223 -16.82 24.85 5.21
N PRO A 224 -17.08 25.65 4.17
CA PRO A 224 -16.64 25.34 2.80
C PRO A 224 -15.12 25.22 2.60
N ALA A 225 -14.30 25.86 3.45
CA ALA A 225 -12.84 25.75 3.40
C ALA A 225 -12.31 24.46 4.06
N GLY A 226 -13.17 23.71 4.74
CA GLY A 226 -12.84 22.46 5.45
C GLY A 226 -12.77 21.21 4.58
N TRP A 227 -13.09 21.29 3.28
CA TRP A 227 -12.95 20.15 2.36
C TRP A 227 -11.47 19.80 2.14
N SER A 228 -11.20 18.50 2.00
CA SER A 228 -9.88 17.97 1.65
C SER A 228 -9.45 18.39 0.24
N ASN A 229 -8.20 18.07 -0.11
CA ASN A 229 -7.81 17.94 -1.51
C ASN A 229 -8.64 16.85 -2.21
N ALA A 230 -8.77 16.96 -3.54
CA ALA A 230 -9.45 15.98 -4.37
C ALA A 230 -8.60 14.72 -4.56
N LEU A 231 -9.23 13.55 -4.49
CA LEU A 231 -8.65 12.27 -4.93
C LEU A 231 -9.39 11.77 -6.17
N LYS A 232 -8.66 11.35 -7.20
CA LYS A 232 -9.25 10.83 -8.44
C LYS A 232 -9.80 9.41 -8.22
N LEU A 233 -11.00 9.17 -8.73
CA LEU A 233 -11.68 7.88 -8.70
C LEU A 233 -12.40 7.65 -10.03
N THR A 234 -12.02 6.61 -10.76
CA THR A 234 -12.74 6.14 -11.94
C THR A 234 -13.83 5.17 -11.52
N VAL A 235 -15.09 5.55 -11.70
CA VAL A 235 -16.23 4.65 -11.53
C VAL A 235 -16.50 3.94 -12.85
N ARG A 236 -16.36 2.61 -12.87
CA ARG A 236 -16.52 1.79 -14.08
C ARG A 236 -17.64 0.77 -13.92
N ALA A 237 -18.16 0.29 -15.05
CA ALA A 237 -19.12 -0.80 -15.03
C ALA A 237 -18.48 -2.04 -14.40
N ALA A 238 -19.30 -2.82 -13.70
CA ALA A 238 -18.83 -4.05 -13.07
C ALA A 238 -18.28 -5.02 -14.11
N GLN A 239 -17.11 -5.59 -13.86
CA GLN A 239 -16.53 -6.54 -14.79
C GLN A 239 -17.29 -7.87 -14.68
N VAL A 240 -18.12 -8.17 -15.67
CA VAL A 240 -18.84 -9.45 -15.74
C VAL A 240 -17.89 -10.53 -16.24
N TRP A 241 -17.51 -11.46 -15.36
CA TRP A 241 -16.71 -12.62 -15.72
C TRP A 241 -17.62 -13.76 -16.22
N PRO A 242 -17.20 -14.57 -17.19
CA PRO A 242 -17.97 -15.74 -17.60
C PRO A 242 -18.20 -16.67 -16.40
N THR A 243 -19.44 -17.15 -16.25
CA THR A 243 -19.86 -17.98 -15.11
C THR A 243 -20.04 -19.45 -15.45
N LYS A 244 -19.78 -19.84 -16.71
CA LYS A 244 -19.82 -21.23 -17.16
C LYS A 244 -18.82 -22.05 -16.33
N GLN A 245 -19.28 -23.19 -15.84
CA GLN A 245 -18.48 -24.09 -15.02
C GLN A 245 -17.85 -25.19 -15.86
N PHE A 246 -16.60 -25.51 -15.56
CA PHE A 246 -15.82 -26.58 -16.16
C PHE A 246 -15.35 -27.48 -15.02
N ASN A 247 -16.06 -28.58 -14.79
CA ASN A 247 -15.73 -29.52 -13.72
C ASN A 247 -14.56 -30.40 -14.17
N VAL A 248 -13.45 -30.38 -13.44
CA VAL A 248 -12.23 -31.12 -13.82
C VAL A 248 -12.44 -32.62 -13.99
N ARG A 249 -13.47 -33.22 -13.36
CA ARG A 249 -13.82 -34.63 -13.54
C ARG A 249 -14.37 -34.96 -14.92
N GLU A 250 -15.02 -34.01 -15.57
CA GLU A 250 -15.50 -34.16 -16.96
C GLU A 250 -14.32 -34.18 -17.95
N PHE A 251 -13.15 -33.71 -17.52
CA PHE A 251 -11.90 -33.73 -18.28
C PHE A 251 -10.98 -34.90 -17.86
N GLY A 252 -11.47 -35.80 -17.00
CA GLY A 252 -10.75 -37.02 -16.60
C GLY A 252 -9.97 -36.93 -15.29
N ALA A 253 -10.11 -35.85 -14.52
CA ALA A 253 -9.48 -35.78 -13.19
C ALA A 253 -10.12 -36.79 -12.22
N VAL A 254 -9.29 -37.49 -11.46
CA VAL A 254 -9.70 -38.53 -10.51
C VAL A 254 -9.83 -37.93 -9.10
N GLY A 255 -8.84 -37.15 -8.65
CA GLY A 255 -8.87 -36.53 -7.32
C GLY A 255 -8.63 -37.52 -6.17
N ASP A 256 -7.86 -38.59 -6.39
CA ASP A 256 -7.53 -39.64 -5.40
C ASP A 256 -6.17 -39.44 -4.70
N GLY A 257 -5.43 -38.41 -5.08
CA GLY A 257 -4.10 -38.06 -4.57
C GLY A 257 -2.97 -38.90 -5.15
N LYS A 258 -3.24 -39.72 -6.17
CA LYS A 258 -2.27 -40.64 -6.79
C LYS A 258 -2.16 -40.43 -8.28
N ALA A 259 -3.29 -40.33 -8.99
CA ALA A 259 -3.30 -40.05 -10.41
C ALA A 259 -2.77 -38.63 -10.68
N ASP A 260 -2.00 -38.47 -11.75
CA ASP A 260 -1.59 -37.12 -12.19
C ASP A 260 -2.78 -36.44 -12.86
N ASP A 261 -3.42 -35.55 -12.11
CA ASP A 261 -4.60 -34.81 -12.53
C ASP A 261 -4.24 -33.53 -13.31
N ALA A 262 -2.95 -33.19 -13.44
CA ALA A 262 -2.52 -31.97 -14.10
C ALA A 262 -3.03 -31.84 -15.55
N PRO A 263 -2.99 -32.89 -16.41
CA PRO A 263 -3.50 -32.78 -17.78
C PRO A 263 -5.01 -32.50 -17.83
N ALA A 264 -5.79 -33.14 -16.97
CA ALA A 264 -7.23 -32.95 -16.91
C ALA A 264 -7.61 -31.56 -16.39
N ILE A 265 -6.92 -31.09 -15.34
CA ILE A 265 -7.14 -29.74 -14.82
C ILE A 265 -6.73 -28.68 -15.84
N GLN A 266 -5.60 -28.87 -16.54
CA GLN A 266 -5.19 -27.96 -17.60
C GLN A 266 -6.18 -27.96 -18.77
N ALA A 267 -6.71 -29.12 -19.18
CA ALA A 267 -7.73 -29.18 -20.22
C ALA A 267 -9.01 -28.42 -19.83
N ALA A 268 -9.42 -28.46 -18.56
CA ALA A 268 -10.53 -27.66 -18.05
C ALA A 268 -10.23 -26.15 -18.07
N LEU A 269 -9.00 -25.75 -17.72
CA LEU A 269 -8.52 -24.36 -17.82
C LEU A 269 -8.47 -23.88 -19.27
N ASP A 270 -8.04 -24.74 -20.20
CA ASP A 270 -7.99 -24.43 -21.63
C ASP A 270 -9.40 -24.29 -22.21
N ALA A 271 -10.35 -25.13 -21.77
CA ALA A 271 -11.76 -25.00 -22.14
C ALA A 271 -12.39 -23.71 -21.58
N ALA A 272 -12.04 -23.32 -20.35
CA ALA A 272 -12.43 -22.02 -19.81
C ALA A 272 -11.82 -20.87 -20.62
N SER A 273 -10.54 -20.95 -20.97
CA SER A 273 -9.85 -19.98 -21.83
C SER A 273 -10.54 -19.81 -23.19
N ALA A 274 -10.89 -20.92 -23.85
CA ALA A 274 -11.63 -20.93 -25.12
C ALA A 274 -13.03 -20.30 -25.02
N ASN A 275 -13.63 -20.32 -23.82
CA ASN A 275 -14.88 -19.63 -23.50
C ASN A 275 -14.67 -18.15 -23.11
N GLY A 276 -13.44 -17.64 -23.20
CA GLY A 276 -13.06 -16.29 -22.78
C GLY A 276 -12.90 -16.13 -21.26
N GLY A 277 -12.87 -17.23 -20.52
CA GLY A 277 -12.90 -17.29 -19.06
C GLY A 277 -13.99 -18.26 -18.57
N GLY A 278 -14.08 -18.41 -17.25
CA GLY A 278 -15.05 -19.32 -16.65
C GLY A 278 -14.69 -19.70 -15.22
N ILE A 279 -15.42 -20.67 -14.69
CA ILE A 279 -15.17 -21.24 -13.37
C ILE A 279 -14.66 -22.66 -13.57
N VAL A 280 -13.39 -22.93 -13.29
CA VAL A 280 -12.86 -24.29 -13.21
C VAL A 280 -13.13 -24.83 -11.81
N LEU A 281 -14.02 -25.81 -11.73
CA LEU A 281 -14.50 -26.38 -10.48
C LEU A 281 -13.72 -27.66 -10.16
N LEU A 282 -13.15 -27.70 -8.95
CA LEU A 282 -12.53 -28.87 -8.37
C LEU A 282 -13.42 -29.42 -7.23
N PRO A 283 -14.20 -30.48 -7.47
CA PRO A 283 -14.96 -31.16 -6.42
C PRO A 283 -14.07 -31.66 -5.27
N PRO A 284 -14.65 -32.09 -4.13
CA PRO A 284 -13.87 -32.67 -3.02
C PRO A 284 -12.95 -33.80 -3.51
N GLY A 285 -11.68 -33.75 -3.10
CA GLY A 285 -10.65 -34.67 -3.58
C GLY A 285 -9.24 -34.12 -3.35
N SER A 286 -8.25 -34.99 -3.57
CA SER A 286 -6.84 -34.63 -3.59
C SER A 286 -6.33 -34.80 -5.02
N TYR A 287 -5.96 -33.70 -5.67
CA TYR A 287 -5.54 -33.69 -7.05
C TYR A 287 -4.02 -33.55 -7.09
N LEU A 288 -3.33 -34.64 -7.40
CA LEU A 288 -1.88 -34.63 -7.54
C LEU A 288 -1.54 -33.98 -8.89
N ILE A 289 -0.61 -33.03 -8.89
CA ILE A 289 -0.09 -32.43 -10.12
C ILE A 289 1.43 -32.60 -10.21
N ASN A 290 1.92 -33.09 -11.35
CA ASN A 290 3.36 -33.11 -11.68
C ASN A 290 3.75 -32.05 -12.71
N LYS A 291 2.86 -31.09 -12.99
CA LYS A 291 3.14 -29.96 -13.87
C LYS A 291 2.49 -28.68 -13.36
N THR A 292 3.16 -27.55 -13.61
CA THR A 292 2.60 -26.22 -13.37
C THR A 292 1.31 -26.00 -14.14
N LEU A 293 0.26 -25.54 -13.46
CA LEU A 293 -1.01 -25.16 -14.07
C LEU A 293 -0.98 -23.69 -14.47
N THR A 294 -1.39 -23.38 -15.69
CA THR A 294 -1.47 -22.00 -16.19
C THR A 294 -2.93 -21.57 -16.31
N VAL A 295 -3.30 -20.53 -15.55
CA VAL A 295 -4.65 -19.99 -15.48
C VAL A 295 -4.80 -18.85 -16.48
N ALA A 296 -5.83 -18.94 -17.32
CA ALA A 296 -6.17 -17.88 -18.27
C ALA A 296 -6.88 -16.69 -17.59
N PRO A 297 -6.78 -15.48 -18.15
CA PRO A 297 -7.54 -14.32 -17.67
C PRO A 297 -9.04 -14.59 -17.58
N ARG A 298 -9.72 -13.89 -16.66
CA ARG A 298 -11.15 -14.01 -16.33
C ARG A 298 -11.56 -15.42 -15.91
N THR A 299 -10.66 -16.14 -15.25
CA THR A 299 -10.89 -17.51 -14.77
C THR A 299 -10.88 -17.58 -13.25
N VAL A 300 -11.86 -18.29 -12.69
CA VAL A 300 -11.92 -18.64 -11.27
C VAL A 300 -11.58 -20.11 -11.12
N VAL A 301 -10.52 -20.42 -10.38
CA VAL A 301 -10.22 -21.79 -9.94
C VAL A 301 -10.84 -21.95 -8.55
N ARG A 302 -11.87 -22.78 -8.45
CA ARG A 302 -12.70 -22.91 -7.25
C ARG A 302 -12.70 -24.35 -6.74
N GLY A 303 -12.31 -24.53 -5.50
CA GLY A 303 -12.56 -25.78 -4.78
C GLY A 303 -13.91 -25.79 -4.07
N ASN A 304 -14.24 -26.91 -3.43
CA ASN A 304 -15.46 -27.03 -2.65
C ASN A 304 -15.35 -26.39 -1.26
N SER A 305 -14.19 -26.54 -0.62
CA SER A 305 -13.72 -25.78 0.54
C SER A 305 -12.22 -26.05 0.69
N ARG A 306 -11.52 -25.17 1.41
CA ARG A 306 -10.08 -25.36 1.66
C ARG A 306 -9.77 -26.66 2.41
N GLU A 307 -10.70 -27.19 3.19
CA GLU A 307 -10.54 -28.46 3.92
C GLU A 307 -10.79 -29.70 3.04
N ARG A 308 -11.55 -29.57 1.95
CA ARG A 308 -12.06 -30.71 1.17
C ARG A 308 -11.47 -30.83 -0.24
N THR A 309 -10.91 -29.75 -0.79
CA THR A 309 -10.29 -29.76 -2.12
C THR A 309 -8.82 -29.41 -1.98
N TRP A 310 -7.95 -30.35 -2.35
CA TRP A 310 -6.50 -30.22 -2.23
C TRP A 310 -5.87 -30.35 -3.61
N ILE A 311 -5.01 -29.40 -3.99
CA ILE A 311 -4.06 -29.55 -5.08
C ILE A 311 -2.71 -29.85 -4.45
N TRP A 312 -2.18 -31.02 -4.76
CA TRP A 312 -1.03 -31.61 -4.11
C TRP A 312 0.16 -31.69 -5.06
N LEU A 313 1.29 -31.14 -4.61
CA LEU A 313 2.55 -31.10 -5.36
C LEU A 313 3.64 -31.85 -4.58
N PRO A 314 3.66 -33.20 -4.64
CA PRO A 314 4.63 -34.00 -3.89
C PRO A 314 6.05 -33.92 -4.46
N ASN A 315 6.17 -33.68 -5.77
CA ASN A 315 7.41 -33.75 -6.53
C ASN A 315 7.91 -32.34 -6.91
N GLY A 316 8.19 -31.50 -5.91
CA GLY A 316 8.85 -30.22 -6.19
C GLY A 316 10.29 -30.39 -6.66
N VAL A 317 11.08 -29.33 -6.51
CA VAL A 317 12.46 -29.27 -6.97
C VAL A 317 13.36 -30.13 -6.08
N HIS A 318 13.62 -31.36 -6.53
CA HIS A 318 14.62 -32.26 -5.97
C HIS A 318 15.58 -32.71 -7.08
N TYR A 319 16.79 -33.09 -6.71
CA TYR A 319 17.81 -33.56 -7.67
C TYR A 319 17.27 -34.72 -8.55
N GLY A 320 16.65 -35.74 -7.96
CA GLY A 320 16.08 -36.88 -8.70
C GLY A 320 14.82 -36.56 -9.52
N THR A 321 13.98 -35.60 -9.09
CA THR A 321 12.79 -35.19 -9.87
C THR A 321 13.14 -34.28 -11.04
N ARG A 322 14.22 -33.49 -10.94
CA ARG A 322 14.78 -32.71 -12.05
C ARG A 322 15.29 -33.61 -13.16
N GLU A 323 16.08 -34.62 -12.82
CA GLU A 323 16.60 -35.60 -13.80
C GLU A 323 15.48 -36.44 -14.44
N ALA A 324 14.41 -36.73 -13.68
CA ALA A 324 13.23 -37.42 -14.18
C ALA A 324 12.23 -36.53 -14.96
N GLY A 325 12.45 -35.22 -15.05
CA GLY A 325 11.53 -34.28 -15.71
C GLY A 325 10.20 -34.06 -14.98
N LEU A 326 10.13 -34.39 -13.69
CA LEU A 326 8.92 -34.32 -12.83
C LEU A 326 8.93 -33.13 -11.87
N ALA A 327 9.95 -32.28 -11.90
CA ALA A 327 10.08 -31.16 -10.97
C ALA A 327 9.06 -30.06 -11.27
N VAL A 328 8.15 -29.82 -10.31
CA VAL A 328 7.23 -28.67 -10.36
C VAL A 328 7.81 -27.52 -9.56
N GLU A 329 8.33 -26.51 -10.24
CA GLU A 329 8.82 -25.30 -9.55
C GLU A 329 7.64 -24.43 -9.08
N VAL A 330 6.62 -24.26 -9.92
CA VAL A 330 5.48 -23.39 -9.63
C VAL A 330 4.18 -24.18 -9.65
N GLY A 331 3.33 -24.03 -8.64
CA GLY A 331 2.05 -24.73 -8.61
C GLY A 331 1.04 -24.19 -9.61
N ILE A 332 0.58 -22.96 -9.37
CA ILE A 332 -0.34 -22.23 -10.24
C ILE A 332 0.31 -20.92 -10.66
N GLN A 333 0.19 -20.61 -11.95
CA GLN A 333 0.62 -19.32 -12.51
C GLN A 333 -0.41 -18.70 -13.43
N GLY A 334 -0.33 -17.39 -13.64
CA GLY A 334 -1.17 -16.68 -14.61
C GLY A 334 -0.71 -15.25 -14.84
N ASN A 335 -1.26 -14.60 -15.87
CA ASN A 335 -0.88 -13.24 -16.28
C ASN A 335 -1.87 -12.15 -15.80
N GLY A 336 -2.67 -12.45 -14.78
CA GLY A 336 -3.62 -11.52 -14.18
C GLY A 336 -5.08 -11.89 -14.44
N ASP A 337 -6.00 -11.11 -13.84
CA ASP A 337 -7.45 -11.30 -13.91
C ASP A 337 -7.91 -12.73 -13.57
N PHE A 338 -7.33 -13.35 -12.54
CA PHE A 338 -7.77 -14.67 -12.10
C PHE A 338 -8.00 -14.72 -10.59
N THR A 339 -8.87 -15.65 -10.18
CA THR A 339 -9.20 -15.89 -8.78
C THR A 339 -8.90 -17.32 -8.38
N LEU A 340 -8.26 -17.51 -7.23
CA LEU A 340 -8.18 -18.80 -6.54
C LEU A 340 -9.05 -18.72 -5.28
N GLU A 341 -9.97 -19.67 -5.11
CA GLU A 341 -10.80 -19.70 -3.92
C GLU A 341 -11.21 -21.10 -3.45
N ASP A 342 -11.43 -21.19 -2.13
CA ASP A 342 -12.05 -22.35 -1.48
C ASP A 342 -11.30 -23.67 -1.71
N LEU A 343 -9.97 -23.63 -1.71
CA LEU A 343 -9.11 -24.80 -1.92
C LEU A 343 -7.80 -24.72 -1.13
N THR A 344 -7.11 -25.86 -1.03
CA THR A 344 -5.75 -25.94 -0.50
C THR A 344 -4.76 -26.19 -1.62
N LEU A 345 -3.67 -25.42 -1.68
CA LEU A 345 -2.46 -25.79 -2.41
C LEU A 345 -1.41 -26.22 -1.39
N HIS A 346 -0.85 -27.40 -1.59
CA HIS A 346 0.20 -27.91 -0.73
C HIS A 346 1.34 -28.44 -1.59
N GLY A 347 2.54 -27.91 -1.39
CA GLY A 347 3.71 -28.31 -2.16
C GLY A 347 4.95 -28.48 -1.31
N VAL A 348 5.77 -29.44 -1.70
CA VAL A 348 7.03 -29.78 -1.04
C VAL A 348 8.18 -29.38 -1.96
N TYR A 349 9.14 -28.59 -1.47
CA TYR A 349 10.28 -28.10 -2.27
C TYR A 349 9.90 -27.33 -3.55
N VAL A 350 8.77 -26.62 -3.52
CA VAL A 350 8.33 -25.75 -4.63
C VAL A 350 8.99 -24.38 -4.54
N LYS A 351 9.16 -23.71 -5.69
CA LYS A 351 9.52 -22.30 -5.76
C LYS A 351 8.38 -21.45 -5.21
N ASN A 352 7.27 -21.44 -5.92
CA ASN A 352 6.10 -20.65 -5.58
C ASN A 352 4.86 -21.52 -5.70
N LEU A 353 3.94 -21.48 -4.73
CA LEU A 353 2.64 -22.13 -4.94
C LEU A 353 1.79 -21.34 -5.92
N VAL A 354 1.80 -20.02 -5.78
CA VAL A 354 1.08 -19.12 -6.66
C VAL A 354 2.04 -18.05 -7.16
N GLN A 355 2.04 -17.84 -8.48
CA GLN A 355 2.88 -16.85 -9.13
C GLN A 355 2.11 -16.07 -10.18
N ALA A 356 2.26 -14.74 -10.19
CA ALA A 356 1.77 -13.91 -11.29
C ALA A 356 2.70 -12.71 -11.48
N PRO A 357 3.29 -12.50 -12.68
CA PRO A 357 3.06 -13.18 -13.96
C PRO A 357 3.69 -14.59 -14.08
N VAL A 358 3.45 -15.26 -15.21
CA VAL A 358 4.05 -16.56 -15.57
C VAL A 358 5.59 -16.51 -15.57
N ASP A 359 6.19 -15.43 -16.05
CA ASP A 359 7.65 -15.26 -16.13
C ASP A 359 8.22 -14.47 -14.93
N PHE A 360 7.88 -14.88 -13.71
CA PHE A 360 8.42 -14.28 -12.49
C PHE A 360 9.88 -14.70 -12.28
N GLY A 361 10.77 -14.02 -13.01
CA GLY A 361 12.20 -14.30 -13.02
C GLY A 361 12.87 -14.09 -11.66
N ALA A 362 13.93 -14.87 -11.40
CA ALA A 362 14.83 -14.76 -10.24
C ALA A 362 15.50 -13.38 -10.05
N ARG A 363 15.42 -12.50 -11.05
CA ARG A 363 16.14 -11.24 -11.15
C ARG A 363 15.30 -10.14 -11.83
N SER A 364 13.99 -10.06 -11.56
CA SER A 364 13.22 -8.86 -11.89
C SER A 364 13.71 -7.72 -11.00
N SER A 365 14.80 -7.08 -11.41
CA SER A 365 15.38 -5.93 -10.72
C SER A 365 14.56 -4.68 -11.03
N GLY A 366 13.31 -4.64 -10.56
CA GLY A 366 12.45 -3.45 -10.61
C GLY A 366 12.21 -2.85 -12.00
N ASP A 367 12.57 -3.55 -13.08
CA ASP A 367 12.46 -3.05 -14.45
C ASP A 367 11.00 -2.93 -14.86
N VAL A 368 10.61 -1.73 -15.31
CA VAL A 368 9.27 -1.38 -15.79
C VAL A 368 8.87 -2.23 -16.99
N LYS A 369 9.83 -2.74 -17.78
CA LYS A 369 9.57 -3.53 -18.99
C LYS A 369 9.22 -4.99 -18.71
N SER A 370 9.50 -5.50 -17.50
CA SER A 370 9.20 -6.89 -17.17
C SER A 370 7.67 -7.12 -17.09
N PRO A 371 7.17 -8.32 -17.45
CA PRO A 371 5.74 -8.62 -17.48
C PRO A 371 5.03 -8.28 -16.16
N ARG A 372 3.77 -7.87 -16.23
CA ARG A 372 2.94 -7.57 -15.06
C ARG A 372 1.65 -8.38 -15.16
N ALA A 373 1.09 -8.73 -14.01
CA ALA A 373 -0.18 -9.41 -13.89
C ALA A 373 -1.02 -8.66 -12.87
N ASP A 374 -2.06 -7.96 -13.30
CA ASP A 374 -2.91 -7.19 -12.38
C ASP A 374 -4.12 -8.04 -11.93
N ASN A 375 -4.81 -7.61 -10.88
CA ASN A 375 -6.14 -8.13 -10.50
C ASN A 375 -6.18 -9.64 -10.22
N VAL A 376 -5.17 -10.14 -9.50
CA VAL A 376 -5.18 -11.51 -8.96
C VAL A 376 -5.81 -11.52 -7.58
N THR A 377 -6.82 -12.37 -7.38
CA THR A 377 -7.46 -12.58 -6.08
C THR A 377 -7.19 -13.98 -5.56
N ILE A 378 -6.77 -14.09 -4.31
CA ILE A 378 -6.65 -15.36 -3.59
C ILE A 378 -7.44 -15.22 -2.32
N ARG A 379 -8.48 -16.04 -2.13
CA ARG A 379 -9.33 -15.91 -0.95
C ARG A 379 -9.82 -17.23 -0.40
N ARG A 380 -9.89 -17.31 0.93
CA ARG A 380 -10.37 -18.52 1.63
C ARG A 380 -9.59 -19.79 1.24
N CYS A 381 -8.30 -19.64 0.97
CA CYS A 381 -7.41 -20.76 0.64
C CYS A 381 -6.52 -21.16 1.82
N GLN A 382 -5.96 -22.38 1.77
CA GLN A 382 -4.73 -22.68 2.50
C GLN A 382 -3.59 -22.88 1.50
N LEU A 383 -2.49 -22.17 1.70
CA LEU A 383 -1.31 -22.24 0.84
C LEU A 383 -0.15 -22.72 1.69
N LEU A 384 0.28 -23.97 1.48
CA LEU A 384 1.18 -24.66 2.37
C LEU A 384 2.46 -25.03 1.61
N VAL A 385 3.53 -24.27 1.82
CA VAL A 385 4.87 -24.65 1.36
C VAL A 385 5.56 -25.40 2.49
N GLU A 386 5.89 -26.67 2.24
CA GLU A 386 6.75 -27.46 3.12
C GLU A 386 8.16 -27.46 2.57
N PRO A 387 9.12 -26.80 3.24
CA PRO A 387 10.52 -26.88 2.85
C PRO A 387 11.17 -28.17 3.34
N THR A 388 10.54 -28.92 4.25
CA THR A 388 11.06 -30.21 4.72
C THR A 388 9.92 -31.18 5.01
N LEU A 389 9.98 -32.38 4.45
CA LEU A 389 9.23 -33.50 4.98
C LEU A 389 10.12 -34.12 6.09
N ARG A 390 9.94 -33.69 7.35
CA ARG A 390 10.54 -34.25 8.59
C ARG A 390 12.05 -34.03 8.80
N HIS A 391 12.43 -32.85 9.30
CA HIS A 391 13.82 -32.55 9.67
C HIS A 391 14.42 -33.33 10.88
N PRO A 392 13.72 -33.72 11.96
CA PRO A 392 14.43 -34.32 13.11
C PRO A 392 14.77 -35.82 13.00
N TYR A 393 14.44 -36.53 11.90
CA TYR A 393 14.60 -37.99 11.82
C TYR A 393 15.60 -38.52 10.78
N ARG A 394 16.49 -37.71 10.20
CA ARG A 394 17.48 -38.23 9.25
C ARG A 394 18.92 -37.81 9.54
N LYS A 395 19.56 -38.58 10.42
CA LYS A 395 21.02 -38.69 10.49
C LYS A 395 21.42 -39.63 9.33
N GLY A 396 22.15 -39.14 8.34
CA GLY A 396 22.57 -39.92 7.15
C GLY A 396 21.66 -39.82 5.92
N ASP A 397 20.93 -38.70 5.73
CA ASP A 397 20.25 -38.42 4.46
C ASP A 397 21.29 -37.97 3.40
N PRO A 398 21.49 -38.70 2.30
CA PRO A 398 22.41 -38.31 1.23
C PRO A 398 22.12 -36.91 0.66
N PHE A 399 20.85 -36.46 0.75
CA PHE A 399 20.38 -35.17 0.26
C PHE A 399 20.98 -33.98 1.02
N LEU A 400 21.09 -34.07 2.35
CA LEU A 400 21.65 -32.99 3.19
C LEU A 400 23.17 -32.87 3.05
N GLU A 401 23.85 -33.94 2.65
CA GLU A 401 25.30 -33.95 2.44
C GLU A 401 25.70 -33.42 1.05
N GLN A 402 24.89 -33.66 0.01
CA GLN A 402 25.14 -33.14 -1.34
C GLN A 402 24.76 -31.66 -1.51
N GLU A 403 23.61 -31.19 -1.00
CA GLU A 403 23.25 -29.76 -1.09
C GLU A 403 24.09 -28.84 -0.18
N ARG A 404 24.72 -29.39 0.88
CA ARG A 404 25.69 -28.64 1.70
C ARG A 404 26.88 -28.12 0.90
N LEU A 405 27.10 -28.63 -0.31
CA LEU A 405 28.29 -28.36 -1.12
C LEU A 405 28.01 -27.52 -2.37
N ASP A 406 26.76 -27.21 -2.70
CA ASP A 406 26.50 -26.28 -3.79
C ASP A 406 26.62 -24.84 -3.27
N ARG A 407 27.81 -24.26 -3.36
CA ARG A 407 28.12 -22.87 -2.97
C ARG A 407 27.26 -21.83 -3.71
N ASP A 408 26.59 -22.23 -4.79
CA ASP A 408 25.65 -21.39 -5.54
C ASP A 408 24.18 -21.53 -5.06
N SER A 409 23.90 -22.38 -4.06
CA SER A 409 22.57 -22.57 -3.45
C SER A 409 22.15 -21.43 -2.51
N ASN A 410 22.20 -20.19 -2.99
CA ASN A 410 21.52 -19.04 -2.35
C ASN A 410 19.97 -19.16 -2.38
N TRP A 411 19.41 -20.38 -2.47
CA TRP A 411 18.08 -20.65 -3.03
C TRP A 411 17.12 -21.45 -2.14
N CYS A 412 17.40 -21.60 -0.85
CA CYS A 412 16.40 -22.00 0.15
C CYS A 412 15.30 -20.95 0.40
N TYR A 413 15.25 -19.88 -0.41
CA TYR A 413 14.32 -18.75 -0.35
C TYR A 413 13.40 -18.70 -1.56
N ARG A 414 12.24 -19.36 -1.54
CA ARG A 414 11.19 -19.09 -2.53
C ARG A 414 9.80 -19.03 -1.83
N PHE A 415 8.91 -18.21 -2.38
CA PHE A 415 7.79 -17.57 -1.67
C PHE A 415 6.53 -18.42 -1.73
N CYS A 416 5.64 -18.35 -0.74
CA CYS A 416 4.35 -19.02 -0.90
C CYS A 416 3.57 -18.41 -2.08
N VAL A 417 3.51 -17.08 -2.11
CA VAL A 417 2.81 -16.29 -3.12
C VAL A 417 3.73 -15.19 -3.65
N ALA A 418 3.92 -15.16 -4.97
CA ALA A 418 4.70 -14.14 -5.67
C ALA A 418 3.81 -13.38 -6.65
N LEU A 419 3.59 -12.08 -6.42
CA LEU A 419 2.67 -11.26 -7.21
C LEU A 419 3.35 -9.97 -7.65
N ARG A 420 3.16 -9.62 -8.92
CA ARG A 420 3.66 -8.40 -9.53
C ARG A 420 2.57 -7.78 -10.38
N GLY A 421 2.21 -6.55 -10.04
CA GLY A 421 1.07 -5.88 -10.65
C GLY A 421 0.21 -5.18 -9.61
N ASP A 422 -0.82 -4.50 -10.09
CA ASP A 422 -1.73 -3.71 -9.29
C ASP A 422 -3.01 -4.50 -8.94
N TYR A 423 -3.75 -4.05 -7.93
CA TYR A 423 -5.07 -4.56 -7.56
C TYR A 423 -5.10 -6.03 -7.11
N HIS A 424 -4.02 -6.53 -6.56
CA HIS A 424 -3.99 -7.86 -5.96
C HIS A 424 -4.75 -7.89 -4.64
N THR A 425 -5.52 -8.95 -4.40
CA THR A 425 -6.15 -9.19 -3.10
C THR A 425 -5.79 -10.58 -2.59
N VAL A 426 -5.24 -10.66 -1.39
CA VAL A 426 -5.08 -11.93 -0.67
C VAL A 426 -5.77 -11.81 0.68
N GLU A 427 -6.87 -12.53 0.85
CA GLU A 427 -7.69 -12.40 2.05
C GLU A 427 -8.24 -13.70 2.61
N ASP A 428 -8.44 -13.71 3.92
CA ASP A 428 -9.06 -14.83 4.63
C ASP A 428 -8.33 -16.17 4.38
N CYS A 429 -7.03 -16.13 4.11
CA CYS A 429 -6.19 -17.30 3.82
C CYS A 429 -5.35 -17.74 5.02
N ILE A 430 -4.94 -19.01 4.99
CA ILE A 430 -3.81 -19.49 5.79
C ILE A 430 -2.63 -19.63 4.84
N VAL A 431 -1.54 -18.91 5.09
CA VAL A 431 -0.37 -18.89 4.21
C VAL A 431 0.84 -19.34 5.00
N ARG A 432 1.41 -20.46 4.60
CA ARG A 432 2.65 -20.99 5.15
C ARG A 432 3.76 -20.92 4.11
N GLY A 433 4.75 -20.07 4.36
CA GLY A 433 5.93 -19.93 3.52
C GLY A 433 7.04 -20.91 3.92
N GLY A 434 7.79 -21.40 2.93
CA GLY A 434 9.04 -22.14 3.16
C GLY A 434 10.17 -21.26 3.70
N GLY A 435 10.09 -19.95 3.43
CA GLY A 435 10.83 -18.89 4.12
C GLY A 435 9.91 -17.72 4.43
N SER A 436 9.55 -16.96 3.39
CA SER A 436 8.57 -15.86 3.45
C SER A 436 7.22 -16.24 2.83
N CYS A 437 6.14 -15.63 3.33
CA CYS A 437 4.78 -15.85 2.83
C CYS A 437 4.58 -15.17 1.48
N PHE A 438 5.00 -13.90 1.37
CA PHE A 438 4.71 -13.08 0.19
C PHE A 438 5.95 -12.45 -0.39
N TYR A 439 5.98 -12.41 -1.72
CA TYR A 439 6.81 -11.50 -2.50
C TYR A 439 5.91 -10.63 -3.36
N LEU A 440 5.93 -9.33 -3.12
CA LEU A 440 5.12 -8.34 -3.82
C LEU A 440 6.04 -7.38 -4.56
N GLU A 441 5.92 -7.33 -5.88
CA GLU A 441 6.75 -6.45 -6.71
C GLU A 441 5.88 -5.42 -7.44
N ALA A 442 6.28 -4.14 -7.35
CA ALA A 442 5.74 -3.06 -8.15
C ALA A 442 4.20 -2.95 -8.15
N GLY A 443 3.57 -3.25 -7.01
CA GLY A 443 2.11 -3.27 -6.89
C GLY A 443 1.51 -2.05 -6.19
N ARG A 444 0.40 -1.55 -6.75
CA ARG A 444 -0.44 -0.49 -6.21
C ARG A 444 -1.86 -0.99 -6.01
N TYR A 445 -2.54 -0.45 -5.01
CA TYR A 445 -3.92 -0.83 -4.64
C TYR A 445 -4.06 -2.32 -4.31
N CYS A 446 -2.99 -2.90 -3.77
CA CYS A 446 -3.00 -4.30 -3.35
C CYS A 446 -3.43 -4.38 -1.88
N ALA A 447 -4.15 -5.44 -1.52
CA ALA A 447 -4.63 -5.68 -0.16
C ALA A 447 -4.28 -7.10 0.30
N ILE A 448 -3.52 -7.22 1.38
CA ILE A 448 -3.24 -8.47 2.08
C ILE A 448 -3.88 -8.37 3.46
N ARG A 449 -5.00 -9.05 3.70
CA ARG A 449 -5.80 -8.83 4.91
C ARG A 449 -6.47 -10.06 5.49
N ARG A 450 -6.66 -10.08 6.81
CA ARG A 450 -7.37 -11.17 7.53
C ARG A 450 -6.77 -12.56 7.27
N ASN A 451 -5.45 -12.66 7.11
CA ASN A 451 -4.76 -13.93 6.90
C ASN A 451 -4.08 -14.43 8.18
N GLU A 452 -3.91 -15.75 8.30
CA GLU A 452 -2.96 -16.36 9.23
C GLU A 452 -1.64 -16.65 8.50
N LEU A 453 -0.56 -16.00 8.93
CA LEU A 453 0.74 -16.04 8.28
C LEU A 453 1.74 -16.85 9.10
N LEU A 454 2.20 -17.96 8.52
CA LEU A 454 3.12 -18.91 9.12
C LEU A 454 4.44 -18.86 8.35
N HIS A 455 5.51 -18.38 8.99
CA HIS A 455 6.78 -18.11 8.29
C HIS A 455 7.97 -18.75 9.00
N GLY A 456 9.01 -19.05 8.22
CA GLY A 456 10.22 -19.70 8.72
C GLY A 456 11.38 -18.77 9.00
N THR A 457 11.67 -17.85 8.09
CA THR A 457 12.92 -17.07 8.10
C THR A 457 12.83 -15.73 8.86
N GLY A 458 11.88 -15.58 9.79
CA GLY A 458 11.62 -14.29 10.46
C GLY A 458 11.03 -13.18 9.56
N VAL A 459 11.05 -13.34 8.23
CA VAL A 459 10.54 -12.38 7.25
C VAL A 459 9.23 -12.89 6.64
N VAL A 460 8.14 -12.15 6.82
CA VAL A 460 6.80 -12.51 6.30
C VAL A 460 6.60 -12.01 4.87
N PHE A 461 6.97 -10.75 4.62
CA PHE A 461 6.78 -10.05 3.37
C PHE A 461 8.12 -9.59 2.81
N ILE A 462 8.32 -9.80 1.51
CA ILE A 462 9.34 -9.11 0.74
C ILE A 462 8.61 -8.21 -0.25
N ILE A 463 8.87 -6.91 -0.16
CA ILE A 463 8.18 -5.90 -0.97
C ILE A 463 9.22 -5.13 -1.77
N TRP A 464 9.13 -5.21 -3.10
CA TRP A 464 10.02 -4.52 -4.02
C TRP A 464 9.26 -3.40 -4.76
N PRO A 465 9.70 -2.14 -4.66
CA PRO A 465 9.10 -1.05 -5.44
C PRO A 465 9.44 -1.16 -6.93
N LEU A 466 8.71 -0.43 -7.76
CA LEU A 466 9.09 -0.20 -9.15
C LEU A 466 10.33 0.72 -9.15
N ALA A 467 11.51 0.20 -9.50
CA ALA A 467 12.74 0.98 -9.49
C ALA A 467 12.92 1.72 -10.83
N HIS A 468 13.11 3.03 -10.79
CA HIS A 468 13.52 3.82 -11.96
C HIS A 468 15.05 4.02 -12.07
N ALA A 469 15.87 3.46 -11.18
CA ALA A 469 17.29 3.76 -11.14
C ALA A 469 18.20 2.51 -11.20
N PRO A 470 19.27 2.52 -12.03
CA PRO A 470 20.29 1.49 -12.02
C PRO A 470 21.05 1.47 -10.67
N ARG A 471 21.51 0.27 -10.27
CA ARG A 471 22.29 0.04 -9.05
C ARG A 471 23.46 1.03 -8.96
N GLY A 472 23.49 1.87 -7.93
CA GLY A 472 24.67 2.68 -7.60
C GLY A 472 24.39 4.12 -7.19
N HIS A 473 23.19 4.64 -7.44
CA HIS A 473 22.70 5.87 -6.83
C HIS A 473 21.38 5.50 -6.15
N TYR A 474 21.24 5.79 -4.86
CA TYR A 474 19.94 5.81 -4.20
C TYR A 474 19.37 7.24 -4.31
N PRO A 475 18.77 7.67 -5.43
CA PRO A 475 17.71 8.63 -5.29
C PRO A 475 16.54 7.87 -4.65
N ALA A 476 15.91 8.45 -3.64
CA ALA A 476 14.72 7.91 -3.01
C ALA A 476 13.60 7.73 -4.06
N ALA A 477 13.54 6.57 -4.71
CA ALA A 477 12.45 6.17 -5.59
C ALA A 477 11.40 5.42 -4.77
N PRO A 478 10.10 5.65 -5.02
CA PRO A 478 9.04 5.51 -4.03
C PRO A 478 8.78 4.04 -3.68
N MET A 479 8.54 3.78 -2.39
CA MET A 479 7.87 2.55 -1.94
C MET A 479 6.59 2.32 -2.77
N PRO A 480 6.06 1.09 -2.89
CA PRO A 480 4.73 0.89 -3.48
C PRO A 480 3.73 1.81 -2.77
N GLU A 481 3.20 2.79 -3.51
CA GLU A 481 2.56 3.96 -2.89
C GLU A 481 1.26 3.62 -2.15
N LYS A 482 0.71 2.41 -2.33
CA LYS A 482 -0.68 2.06 -2.00
C LYS A 482 -0.86 0.57 -1.70
N LEU A 483 -0.19 0.05 -0.68
CA LEU A 483 -0.36 -1.33 -0.20
C LEU A 483 -1.09 -1.34 1.14
N ILE A 484 -2.15 -2.15 1.26
CA ILE A 484 -2.90 -2.35 2.51
C ILE A 484 -2.51 -3.70 3.09
N ILE A 485 -1.88 -3.70 4.27
CA ILE A 485 -1.62 -4.90 5.07
C ILE A 485 -2.31 -4.70 6.42
N GLU A 486 -3.41 -5.40 6.67
CA GLU A 486 -4.25 -5.20 7.87
C GLU A 486 -4.88 -6.50 8.38
N ASP A 487 -5.18 -6.55 9.68
CA ASP A 487 -5.89 -7.68 10.30
C ASP A 487 -5.26 -9.07 10.08
N ASN A 488 -3.97 -9.13 9.75
CA ASN A 488 -3.25 -10.40 9.62
C ASN A 488 -2.69 -10.81 10.98
N SER A 489 -2.74 -12.11 11.29
CA SER A 489 -1.95 -12.69 12.37
C SER A 489 -0.65 -13.26 11.78
N SER A 490 0.45 -13.13 12.51
CA SER A 490 1.74 -13.68 12.09
C SER A 490 2.39 -14.41 13.25
N ARG A 491 2.90 -15.61 13.00
CA ARG A 491 3.70 -16.34 13.98
C ARG A 491 4.84 -17.11 13.29
N PRO A 492 6.04 -17.10 13.87
CA PRO A 492 7.11 -17.96 13.41
C PRO A 492 6.73 -19.42 13.70
N VAL A 493 7.05 -20.31 12.76
CA VAL A 493 6.90 -21.76 12.96
C VAL A 493 8.30 -22.35 13.11
N SER A 494 8.61 -22.85 14.32
CA SER A 494 9.93 -23.32 14.79
C SER A 494 10.59 -24.42 13.95
N ASN A 495 9.86 -25.00 13.01
CA ASN A 495 10.32 -26.14 12.22
C ASN A 495 10.83 -25.72 10.83
N VAL A 496 10.95 -24.41 10.59
CA VAL A 496 11.25 -23.84 9.29
C VAL A 496 12.47 -22.91 9.43
N HIS A 497 13.66 -23.52 9.46
CA HIS A 497 14.98 -22.85 9.45
C HIS A 497 15.28 -21.79 10.54
N SER A 498 15.96 -22.26 11.59
CA SER A 498 16.82 -21.47 12.47
C SER A 498 18.15 -21.05 11.81
N SER A 499 18.12 -20.53 10.59
CA SER A 499 19.31 -20.05 9.87
C SER A 499 19.24 -18.55 9.60
N THR A 500 19.10 -17.75 10.66
CA THR A 500 19.49 -16.33 10.71
C THR A 500 19.62 -15.84 12.16
N PHE A 501 20.29 -16.63 13.01
CA PHE A 501 21.07 -16.07 14.10
C PHE A 501 22.54 -16.32 13.74
N TRP A 502 23.15 -15.33 13.10
CA TRP A 502 24.60 -15.18 13.11
C TRP A 502 24.88 -13.79 13.70
N SER A 503 25.51 -13.82 14.87
CA SER A 503 26.28 -12.73 15.48
C SER A 503 27.39 -12.26 14.56
#